data_AF-A0A2S3R0W6-F1
#
_entry.id   AF-A0A2S3R0W6-F1
#
_cell.length_a   1.000
_cell.length_b   1.000
_cell.length_c   1.000
_cell.angle_alpha   90.00
_cell.angle_beta   90.00
_cell.angle_gamma   90.00
#
_symmetry.space_group_name_H-M   'P 1'
#
loop_
_entity.id
_entity.type
_entity.pdbx_description
1 polymer ?
#
loop_
_entity_poly.entity_id
_entity_poly.type
_entity_poly.pdbx_seq_one_letter_code
_entity_poly.pdbx_strand_id
1 'polypeptide(L)'
;MITITSDSLNISLALLKEANFTRDQIFYNDGVHSHQVLGLNIKYEDFEIGGMYLRQETRYTLVLHAADCIEFWFDREQVRFESRKIVLPHSNVGLPSELAQHNF
;
A
#
# COMPACT_ATOMS: atom_id res chain seq x y z
N MET A 1 -0.34 15.94 11.45
CA MET A 1 0.40 15.35 10.31
C MET A 1 1.23 14.19 10.85
N ILE A 2 1.13 13.01 10.25
CA ILE A 2 1.89 11.81 10.63
C ILE A 2 2.61 11.31 9.37
N THR A 3 3.88 10.93 9.50
CA THR A 3 4.63 10.30 8.42
C THR A 3 5.10 8.93 8.88
N ILE A 4 4.81 7.90 8.09
CA ILE A 4 5.19 6.52 8.32
C ILE A 4 6.20 6.07 7.25
N THR A 5 7.15 5.25 7.66
CA THR A 5 8.11 4.57 6.76
C THR A 5 7.84 3.07 6.77
N SER A 6 8.46 2.34 5.84
CA SER A 6 8.40 0.87 5.79
C SER A 6 8.68 0.21 7.14
N ASP A 7 9.76 0.62 7.82
CA ASP A 7 10.18 0.02 9.10
C ASP A 7 9.18 0.26 10.23
N SER A 8 8.44 1.36 10.16
CA SER A 8 7.44 1.73 11.17
C SER A 8 6.06 1.10 10.94
N LEU A 9 5.84 0.38 9.83
CA LEU A 9 4.52 -0.14 9.47
C LEU A 9 3.94 -1.10 10.50
N ASN A 10 4.78 -1.91 11.15
CA ASN A 10 4.32 -2.86 12.17
C ASN A 10 3.68 -2.13 13.36
N ILE A 11 4.37 -1.11 13.87
CA ILE A 11 3.91 -0.32 15.02
C ILE A 11 2.75 0.62 14.61
N SER A 12 2.79 1.13 13.38
CA SER A 12 1.81 2.11 12.89
C SER A 12 0.52 1.48 12.38
N LEU A 13 0.45 0.16 12.22
CA LEU A 13 -0.74 -0.50 11.67
C LEU A 13 -1.99 -0.24 12.50
N ALA A 14 -1.90 -0.30 13.84
CA ALA A 14 -3.02 -0.02 14.72
C ALA A 14 -3.56 1.40 14.52
N LEU A 15 -2.67 2.37 14.32
CA LEU A 15 -3.05 3.75 14.02
C LEU A 15 -3.73 3.86 12.66
N LEU A 16 -3.23 3.15 11.64
CA LEU A 16 -3.82 3.16 10.30
C LEU A 16 -5.22 2.54 10.26
N LYS A 17 -5.51 1.53 11.10
CA LYS A 17 -6.85 0.92 11.18
C LYS A 17 -7.91 1.87 11.74
N GLU A 18 -7.52 2.76 12.64
CA GLU A 18 -8.41 3.72 13.31
C GLU A 18 -8.43 5.10 12.63
N ALA A 19 -7.59 5.31 11.61
CA ALA A 19 -7.42 6.60 10.97
C ALA A 19 -8.66 7.04 10.18
N ASN A 20 -9.00 8.33 10.26
CA ASN A 20 -9.95 8.95 9.36
C ASN A 20 -9.18 9.63 8.22
N PHE A 21 -8.93 8.91 7.13
CA PHE A 21 -8.11 9.37 5.99
C PHE A 21 -8.65 10.60 5.25
N THR A 22 -9.91 11.02 5.49
CA THR A 22 -10.45 12.28 4.94
C THR A 22 -10.05 13.50 5.78
N ARG A 23 -9.84 13.32 7.09
CA ARG A 23 -9.50 14.40 8.03
C ARG A 23 -8.02 14.38 8.42
N ASP A 24 -7.46 13.20 8.61
CA ASP A 24 -6.13 13.00 9.15
C ASP A 24 -5.10 13.04 8.01
N GLN A 25 -4.07 13.88 8.16
CA GLN A 25 -2.99 14.00 7.20
C GLN A 25 -1.90 12.97 7.48
N ILE A 26 -1.99 11.83 6.80
CA ILE A 26 -1.05 10.70 6.91
C ILE A 26 -0.26 10.57 5.62
N PHE A 27 1.05 10.42 5.73
CA PHE A 27 1.96 10.25 4.60
C PHE A 27 2.82 9.01 4.76
N TYR A 28 3.04 8.29 3.67
CA TYR A 28 3.98 7.19 3.57
C TYR A 28 5.24 7.65 2.84
N ASN A 29 6.39 7.57 3.53
CA ASN A 29 7.69 7.85 2.96
C ASN A 29 8.35 6.53 2.54
N ASP A 30 8.65 6.42 1.25
CA ASP A 30 9.24 5.22 0.66
C ASP A 30 10.78 5.22 0.60
N GLY A 31 11.40 6.20 1.26
CA GLY A 31 12.84 6.46 1.25
C GLY A 31 13.27 7.46 0.18
N VAL A 32 12.43 7.73 -0.82
CA VAL A 32 12.71 8.68 -1.92
C VAL A 32 11.66 9.79 -1.95
N HIS A 33 10.39 9.43 -1.85
CA HIS A 33 9.24 10.32 -1.95
C HIS A 33 8.29 10.13 -0.77
N SER A 34 7.52 11.17 -0.48
CA SER A 34 6.44 11.14 0.51
C SER A 34 5.09 11.17 -0.21
N HIS A 35 4.31 10.11 -0.02
CA HIS A 35 3.02 9.90 -0.66
C HIS A 35 1.90 10.09 0.35
N GLN A 36 0.86 10.87 0.03
CA GLN A 36 -0.30 10.95 0.91
C GLN A 36 -1.04 9.62 0.91
N VAL A 37 -1.35 9.11 2.11
CA VAL A 37 -2.15 7.90 2.30
C VAL A 37 -3.62 8.29 2.32
N LEU A 38 -4.41 7.68 1.43
CA LEU A 38 -5.84 7.91 1.27
C LEU A 38 -6.69 6.81 1.90
N GLY A 39 -6.09 5.66 2.24
CA GLY A 39 -6.81 4.56 2.86
C GLY A 39 -5.93 3.35 3.16
N LEU A 40 -6.52 2.42 3.92
CA LEU A 40 -5.97 1.11 4.21
C LEU A 40 -7.02 0.06 3.83
N ASN A 41 -6.66 -0.85 2.93
CA ASN A 41 -7.47 -2.04 2.65
C ASN A 41 -6.86 -3.24 3.38
N ILE A 42 -7.71 -4.09 3.95
CA ILE A 42 -7.29 -5.30 4.68
C ILE A 42 -7.82 -6.51 3.93
N LYS A 43 -6.92 -7.42 3.57
CA LYS A 43 -7.25 -8.71 2.97
C LYS A 43 -7.36 -9.76 4.07
N TYR A 44 -8.42 -10.55 3.98
CA TYR A 44 -8.69 -11.64 4.91
C TYR A 44 -8.71 -12.96 4.17
N GLU A 45 -8.32 -14.02 4.86
CA GLU A 45 -8.52 -15.40 4.43
C GLU A 45 -9.39 -16.13 5.44
N ASP A 46 -10.36 -16.87 4.93
CA ASP A 46 -11.26 -17.69 5.71
C ASP A 46 -10.77 -19.14 5.68
N PHE A 47 -10.79 -19.82 6.83
CA PHE A 47 -10.41 -21.22 6.93
C PHE A 47 -11.22 -21.94 8.01
N GLU A 48 -11.30 -23.27 7.91
CA GLU A 48 -12.02 -24.11 8.86
C GLU A 48 -11.03 -24.86 9.76
N ILE A 49 -11.24 -24.78 11.08
CA ILE A 49 -10.55 -25.62 12.07
C ILE A 49 -11.60 -26.34 12.90
N GLY A 50 -11.68 -27.67 12.73
CA GLY A 50 -12.55 -28.52 13.55
C GLY A 50 -14.03 -28.14 13.49
N GLY A 51 -14.56 -27.78 12.31
CA GLY A 51 -15.95 -27.36 12.13
C GLY A 51 -16.22 -25.88 12.40
N MET A 52 -15.22 -25.10 12.81
CA MET A 52 -15.36 -23.65 13.06
C MET A 52 -14.72 -22.84 11.93
N TYR A 53 -15.50 -21.93 11.34
CA TYR A 53 -15.00 -20.95 10.37
C TYR A 53 -14.31 -19.79 11.10
N LEU A 54 -13.05 -19.58 10.75
CA LEU A 54 -12.20 -18.52 11.25
C LEU A 54 -11.80 -17.60 10.10
N ARG A 55 -11.62 -16.32 10.42
CA ARG A 55 -11.20 -15.28 9.48
C ARG A 55 -9.93 -14.62 10.00
N GLN A 56 -8.89 -14.61 9.19
CA GLN A 56 -7.59 -14.04 9.55
C GLN A 56 -7.19 -12.95 8.59
N GLU A 57 -6.66 -11.85 9.13
CA GLU A 57 -6.01 -10.81 8.34
C GLU A 57 -4.67 -11.34 7.80
N THR A 58 -4.48 -11.30 6.49
CA THR A 58 -3.28 -11.85 5.85
C THR A 58 -2.43 -10.80 5.15
N ARG A 59 -3.05 -9.76 4.58
CA ARG A 59 -2.34 -8.70 3.86
C ARG A 59 -3.00 -7.34 4.02
N TYR A 60 -2.22 -6.29 3.77
CA TYR A 60 -2.62 -4.90 3.88
C TYR A 60 -2.23 -4.16 2.62
N THR A 61 -3.06 -3.22 2.19
CA THR A 61 -2.76 -2.34 1.05
C THR A 61 -2.93 -0.89 1.48
N LEU A 62 -1.84 -0.12 1.47
CA LEU A 62 -1.94 1.35 1.53
C LEU A 62 -2.40 1.86 0.17
N VAL A 63 -3.49 2.61 0.17
CA VAL A 63 -3.95 3.36 -1.00
C VAL A 63 -3.28 4.72 -0.93
N LEU A 64 -2.44 5.03 -1.92
CA LEU A 64 -1.75 6.30 -2.00
C LEU A 64 -2.45 7.23 -2.99
N HIS A 65 -2.11 8.51 -2.93
CA HIS A 65 -2.54 9.48 -3.93
C HIS A 65 -2.03 9.10 -5.34
N ALA A 66 -2.72 9.55 -6.39
CA ALA A 66 -2.41 9.26 -7.80
C ALA A 66 -2.51 7.77 -8.21
N ALA A 67 -3.39 7.01 -7.55
CA ALA A 67 -3.67 5.60 -7.85
C ALA A 67 -2.48 4.63 -7.65
N ASP A 68 -1.46 5.03 -6.88
CA ASP A 68 -0.42 4.13 -6.42
C ASP A 68 -0.89 3.34 -5.20
N CYS A 69 -0.37 2.13 -5.04
CA CYS A 69 -0.70 1.28 -3.90
C CYS A 69 0.51 0.47 -3.45
N ILE A 70 0.57 0.23 -2.13
CA ILE A 70 1.63 -0.57 -1.53
C ILE A 70 0.99 -1.70 -0.78
N GLU A 71 1.17 -2.91 -1.30
CA GLU A 71 0.77 -4.13 -0.62
C GLU A 71 1.91 -4.64 0.27
N PHE A 72 1.57 -4.95 1.53
CA PHE A 72 2.51 -5.45 2.51
C PHE A 72 1.85 -6.48 3.45
N TRP A 73 2.68 -7.32 4.06
CA TRP A 73 2.30 -8.27 5.11
C TRP A 73 3.44 -8.43 6.11
N PHE A 74 3.17 -9.09 7.23
CA PHE A 74 4.17 -9.37 8.25
C PHE A 74 4.56 -10.83 8.22
N ASP A 75 5.86 -11.09 8.11
CA ASP A 75 6.47 -12.41 8.20
C ASP A 75 7.52 -12.36 9.31
N ARG A 76 7.29 -13.11 10.40
CA ARG A 76 8.16 -13.13 11.59
C ARG A 76 8.50 -11.72 12.09
N GLU A 77 7.47 -10.89 12.26
CA GLU A 77 7.55 -9.46 12.69
C GLU A 77 8.25 -8.52 11.70
N GLN A 78 8.80 -9.03 10.60
CA GLN A 78 9.36 -8.21 9.53
C GLN A 78 8.29 -7.85 8.52
N VAL A 79 8.28 -6.59 8.09
CA VAL A 79 7.44 -6.18 6.98
C VAL A 79 7.98 -6.77 5.66
N ARG A 80 7.07 -7.31 4.86
CA ARG A 80 7.33 -7.78 3.50
C ARG A 80 6.44 -6.98 2.57
N PHE A 81 6.94 -6.70 1.38
CA PHE A 81 6.21 -5.99 0.34
C PHE A 81 6.04 -6.90 -0.86
N GLU A 82 4.90 -6.78 -1.54
CA GLU A 82 4.82 -7.29 -2.90
C GLU A 82 5.63 -6.35 -3.80
N SER A 83 6.42 -6.90 -4.72
CA SER A 83 7.15 -6.09 -5.70
C SER A 83 6.17 -5.13 -6.37
N ARG A 84 6.41 -3.81 -6.25
CA ARG A 84 5.51 -2.79 -6.78
C ARG A 84 5.17 -3.10 -8.23
N LYS A 85 3.91 -3.48 -8.49
CA LYS A 85 3.35 -3.37 -9.83
C LYS A 85 2.91 -1.94 -9.97
N ILE A 86 3.67 -1.14 -10.73
CA ILE A 86 3.19 0.15 -11.20
C ILE A 86 1.97 -0.15 -12.05
N VAL A 87 0.77 0.06 -11.51
CA VAL A 87 -0.44 0.11 -12.32
C VAL A 87 -0.35 1.43 -13.07
N LEU A 88 0.21 1.38 -14.27
CA LEU A 88 0.18 2.52 -15.16
C LEU A 88 -1.30 2.93 -15.27
N PRO A 89 -1.65 4.20 -14.99
CA PRO A 89 -2.98 4.68 -15.34
C PRO A 89 -3.16 4.36 -16.82
N HIS A 90 -4.32 3.85 -17.21
CA HIS A 90 -4.67 3.71 -18.62
C HIS A 90 -4.83 5.12 -19.20
N SER A 91 -3.72 5.84 -19.38
CA SER A 91 -3.67 7.07 -20.12
C SER A 91 -3.71 6.70 -21.59
N ASN A 92 -4.94 6.60 -22.11
CA ASN A 92 -5.22 6.86 -23.51
C ASN A 92 -4.97 8.34 -23.80
N VAL A 93 -3.73 8.76 -23.65
CA VAL A 93 -3.26 10.10 -24.01
C VAL A 93 -2.13 9.87 -24.99
N GLY A 94 -2.40 10.16 -26.27
CA GLY A 94 -1.46 9.99 -27.36
C GLY A 94 -0.12 10.64 -27.03
N LEU A 95 0.91 9.81 -26.91
CA LEU A 95 2.29 10.26 -26.88
C LEU A 95 2.68 10.71 -28.30
N PRO A 96 3.21 11.93 -28.50
CA PRO A 96 3.91 12.25 -29.74
C PRO A 96 5.22 11.46 -29.79
N SER A 97 5.51 10.92 -30.97
CA SER A 97 6.47 9.86 -31.28
C SER A 97 7.97 10.22 -31.14
N GLU A 98 8.37 11.14 -30.26
CA GLU A 98 9.76 11.67 -30.28
C GLU A 98 10.63 11.31 -29.07
N LEU A 99 10.09 10.71 -28.00
CA LEU A 99 10.90 10.32 -26.82
C LEU A 99 11.34 8.85 -26.81
N ALA A 100 11.09 8.10 -27.90
CA ALA A 100 11.49 6.69 -28.01
C ALA A 100 12.96 6.47 -28.42
N GLN A 101 13.77 7.52 -28.61
CA GLN A 101 15.12 7.40 -29.19
C GLN A 101 16.30 7.51 -28.21
N HIS A 102 16.09 7.67 -26.91
CA HIS A 102 17.21 7.67 -25.96
C HIS A 102 16.97 6.75 -24.77
N ASN A 103 17.27 5.48 -24.97
CA ASN A 103 17.70 4.55 -23.92
C ASN A 103 18.73 3.58 -24.54
N PHE A 104 20.01 3.79 -24.22
CA PHE A 104 21.07 2.78 -24.23
C PHE A 104 21.75 2.82 -22.87
#